data_AF-A0A4S8YSR3-F1
#
_entry.id   AF-A0A4S8YSR3-F1
#
_cell.length_a   1.000
_cell.length_b   1.000
_cell.length_c   1.000
_cell.angle_alpha   90.00
_cell.angle_beta   90.00
_cell.angle_gamma   90.00
#
_symmetry.space_group_name_H-M   'P 1'
#
loop_
_entity.id
_entity.type
_entity.pdbx_description
1 polymer ?
#
loop_
_entity_poly.entity_id
_entity_poly.type
_entity_poly.pdbx_seq_one_letter_code
_entity_poly.pdbx_strand_id
1 'polypeptide(L)'
;MERRAKTKYKPIHLAREDTSNLNIDINHDINRRIAEATVGVTPLVRGVWSAIEVGAIVARTSDTIDIISADDDQDRKFSQRSKRYGPHSSLYARGAPFKAQIHLDLLCFFSPYHRAALKGVFLEAQHNTVILEMDPVCCDIFVKWHYTGCVPNDDPWALCQLYILADQNENLALRRAILTQIVNVNFAPDLNDSNTAAVVSSLPENSALTRYLLDRTSYHQRAETIQIHTDMPVEFVETLKELIKKPRHWLDDCPCCNKPCNYHEHNTVEDWKLSCAESGSYPMPEPAYLRAEI
;
A
#
# COMPACT_ATOMS: atom_id res chain seq x y z
N MET A 1 12.71 -53.64 -14.69
CA MET A 1 11.34 -53.13 -14.95
C MET A 1 11.17 -51.87 -14.13
N GLU A 2 11.15 -50.69 -14.75
CA GLU A 2 10.61 -49.48 -14.12
C GLU A 2 10.27 -48.46 -15.22
N ARG A 3 8.99 -48.11 -15.32
CA ARG A 3 8.41 -47.26 -16.36
C ARG A 3 8.59 -45.79 -15.98
N ARG A 4 9.35 -45.04 -16.77
CA ARG A 4 9.48 -43.59 -16.68
C ARG A 4 8.16 -42.93 -17.12
N ALA A 5 7.42 -42.36 -16.17
CA ALA A 5 6.21 -41.59 -16.47
C ALA A 5 6.59 -40.31 -17.25
N LYS A 6 6.11 -40.19 -18.49
CA LYS A 6 6.22 -38.96 -19.28
C LYS A 6 5.18 -37.97 -18.77
N THR A 7 5.61 -36.91 -18.09
CA THR A 7 4.75 -35.77 -17.77
C THR A 7 4.34 -35.10 -19.09
N LYS A 8 3.06 -35.21 -19.45
CA LYS A 8 2.49 -34.55 -20.62
C LYS A 8 2.47 -33.05 -20.35
N TYR A 9 3.27 -32.30 -21.10
CA TYR A 9 3.13 -30.84 -21.19
C TYR A 9 1.73 -30.51 -21.76
N LYS A 10 0.97 -29.67 -21.04
CA LYS A 10 -0.27 -29.11 -21.58
C LYS A 10 0.08 -28.12 -22.71
N PRO A 11 -0.56 -28.22 -23.89
CA PRO A 11 -0.39 -27.27 -24.98
C PRO A 11 -0.72 -25.83 -24.56
N ILE A 12 0.05 -24.86 -25.08
CA ILE A 12 -0.01 -23.42 -24.74
C ILE A 12 -1.43 -22.81 -24.94
N HIS A 13 -2.26 -23.36 -25.82
CA HIS A 13 -3.64 -22.86 -26.01
C HIS A 13 -4.56 -23.15 -24.80
N LEU A 14 -4.36 -24.28 -24.11
CA LEU A 14 -5.13 -24.61 -22.90
C LEU A 14 -4.69 -23.76 -21.70
N ALA A 15 -3.41 -23.36 -21.65
CA ALA A 15 -2.93 -22.40 -20.65
C ALA A 15 -3.51 -20.98 -20.89
N ARG A 16 -3.79 -20.61 -22.15
CA ARG A 16 -4.47 -19.35 -22.50
C ARG A 16 -5.94 -19.36 -22.09
N GLU A 17 -6.63 -20.50 -22.20
CA GLU A 17 -8.00 -20.68 -21.70
C GLU A 17 -8.06 -20.63 -20.16
N ASP A 18 -7.10 -21.25 -19.48
CA ASP A 18 -6.99 -21.18 -18.01
C ASP A 18 -6.73 -19.72 -17.53
N THR A 19 -5.94 -18.91 -18.27
CA THR A 19 -5.74 -17.48 -17.97
C THR A 19 -6.94 -16.58 -18.32
N SER A 20 -7.70 -16.90 -19.38
CA SER A 20 -8.94 -16.16 -19.68
C SER A 20 -10.01 -16.43 -18.63
N ASN A 21 -10.07 -17.66 -18.08
CA ASN A 21 -11.00 -18.01 -17.02
C ASN A 21 -10.63 -17.33 -15.69
N LEU A 22 -9.34 -17.24 -15.35
CA LEU A 22 -8.89 -16.45 -14.18
C LEU A 22 -9.21 -14.95 -14.33
N ASN A 23 -9.01 -14.38 -15.52
CA ASN A 23 -9.36 -12.98 -15.80
C ASN A 23 -10.87 -12.74 -15.80
N ILE A 24 -11.68 -13.70 -16.23
CA ILE A 24 -13.14 -13.64 -16.13
C ILE A 24 -13.56 -13.73 -14.66
N ASP A 25 -12.94 -14.60 -13.85
CA ASP A 25 -13.24 -14.73 -12.42
C ASP A 25 -12.84 -13.48 -11.63
N ILE A 26 -11.72 -12.84 -11.96
CA ILE A 26 -11.29 -11.56 -11.35
C ILE A 26 -12.20 -10.41 -11.81
N ASN A 27 -12.53 -10.31 -13.10
CA ASN A 27 -13.45 -9.29 -13.59
C ASN A 27 -14.88 -9.51 -13.08
N HIS A 28 -15.31 -10.77 -12.90
CA HIS A 28 -16.59 -11.10 -12.29
C HIS A 28 -16.56 -10.79 -10.79
N ASP A 29 -15.45 -11.04 -10.08
CA ASP A 29 -15.28 -10.68 -8.67
C ASP A 29 -15.23 -9.16 -8.49
N ILE A 30 -14.57 -8.41 -9.38
CA ILE A 30 -14.54 -6.95 -9.39
C ILE A 30 -15.94 -6.40 -9.71
N ASN A 31 -16.62 -6.88 -10.75
CA ASN A 31 -17.97 -6.43 -11.08
C ASN A 31 -18.99 -6.81 -9.98
N ARG A 32 -18.84 -7.98 -9.36
CA ARG A 32 -19.62 -8.40 -8.20
C ARG A 32 -19.33 -7.51 -7.00
N ARG A 33 -18.07 -7.19 -6.70
CA ARG A 33 -17.70 -6.32 -5.57
C ARG A 33 -18.04 -4.85 -5.81
N ILE A 34 -18.03 -4.37 -7.05
CA ILE A 34 -18.57 -3.06 -7.44
C ILE A 34 -20.10 -3.06 -7.22
N ALA A 35 -20.78 -4.16 -7.56
CA ALA A 35 -22.21 -4.35 -7.30
C ALA A 35 -22.55 -4.51 -5.79
N GLU A 36 -21.66 -5.11 -5.00
CA GLU A 36 -21.79 -5.25 -3.55
C GLU A 36 -21.44 -3.92 -2.84
N ALA A 37 -20.45 -3.16 -3.31
CA ALA A 37 -20.11 -1.83 -2.80
C ALA A 37 -21.18 -0.78 -3.12
N THR A 38 -21.96 -0.98 -4.19
CA THR A 38 -23.16 -0.15 -4.47
C THR A 38 -24.32 -0.45 -3.52
N VAL A 39 -24.27 -1.56 -2.78
CA VAL A 39 -25.22 -1.89 -1.70
C VAL A 39 -24.52 -1.77 -0.34
N GLY A 40 -24.34 -0.53 0.11
CA GLY A 40 -24.23 -0.23 1.54
C GLY A 40 -22.83 -0.17 2.16
N VAL A 41 -21.74 -0.18 1.38
CA VAL A 41 -20.40 0.12 1.92
C VAL A 41 -19.93 1.47 1.39
N THR A 42 -20.22 2.51 2.17
CA THR A 42 -19.60 3.83 2.00
C THR A 42 -18.08 3.67 2.16
N PRO A 43 -17.24 4.23 1.27
CA PRO A 43 -15.81 4.29 1.48
C PRO A 43 -15.54 4.89 2.86
N LEU A 44 -14.78 4.19 3.70
CA LEU A 44 -14.48 4.60 5.09
C LEU A 44 -13.76 5.96 5.14
N VAL A 45 -13.19 6.40 4.02
CA VAL A 45 -12.76 7.77 3.75
C VAL A 45 -13.44 8.26 2.47
N ARG A 46 -14.52 9.05 2.58
CA ARG A 46 -15.03 9.88 1.48
C ARG A 46 -13.98 10.96 1.22
N GLY A 47 -13.39 10.89 0.03
CA GLY A 47 -12.29 11.77 -0.36
C GLY A 47 -11.24 11.13 -1.26
N VAL A 48 -11.34 9.83 -1.52
CA VAL A 48 -10.50 9.17 -2.51
C VAL A 48 -11.25 9.22 -3.85
N TRP A 49 -12.40 8.56 -3.98
CA TRP A 49 -13.37 8.73 -5.08
C TRP A 49 -14.62 7.86 -4.83
N SER A 50 -15.71 8.12 -5.56
CA SER A 50 -16.92 7.30 -5.60
C SER A 50 -16.85 6.23 -6.69
N ALA A 51 -17.62 5.15 -6.54
CA ALA A 51 -17.79 4.14 -7.60
C ALA A 51 -18.31 4.77 -8.92
N ILE A 52 -19.03 5.90 -8.82
CA ILE A 52 -19.50 6.68 -9.98
C ILE A 52 -18.32 7.33 -10.71
N GLU A 53 -17.36 7.91 -9.98
CA GLU A 53 -16.17 8.53 -10.58
C GLU A 53 -15.24 7.51 -11.24
N VAL A 54 -15.01 6.36 -10.59
CA VAL A 54 -14.28 5.23 -11.20
C VAL A 54 -15.02 4.74 -12.43
N GLY A 55 -16.34 4.52 -12.32
CA GLY A 55 -17.17 4.10 -13.44
C GLY A 55 -17.08 5.08 -14.61
N ALA A 56 -17.04 6.39 -14.34
CA ALA A 56 -16.88 7.40 -15.37
C ALA A 56 -15.48 7.41 -16.01
N ILE A 57 -14.41 7.12 -15.25
CA ILE A 57 -13.04 6.99 -15.80
C ILE A 57 -12.95 5.72 -16.66
N VAL A 58 -13.40 4.59 -16.13
CA VAL A 58 -13.38 3.29 -16.79
C VAL A 58 -14.25 3.29 -18.05
N ALA A 59 -15.41 3.94 -18.04
CA ALA A 59 -16.28 4.03 -19.22
C ALA A 59 -15.69 4.84 -20.38
N ARG A 60 -14.67 5.67 -20.12
CA ARG A 60 -14.06 6.54 -21.15
C ARG A 60 -12.99 5.82 -21.97
N THR A 61 -12.42 4.71 -21.50
CA THR A 61 -11.29 4.06 -22.18
C THR A 61 -11.31 2.55 -21.98
N SER A 62 -10.90 1.82 -23.02
CA SER A 62 -10.66 0.38 -22.97
C SER A 62 -9.18 0.02 -22.76
N ASP A 63 -8.32 1.02 -22.61
CA ASP A 63 -6.87 0.82 -22.56
C ASP A 63 -6.47 0.30 -21.19
N THR A 64 -5.93 -0.92 -21.17
CA THR A 64 -5.50 -1.60 -19.95
C THR A 64 -4.02 -1.93 -19.99
N ILE A 65 -3.35 -1.75 -18.86
CA ILE A 65 -1.95 -2.10 -18.65
C ILE A 65 -1.83 -3.31 -17.71
N ASP A 66 -0.85 -4.18 -17.96
CA ASP A 66 -0.57 -5.32 -17.10
C ASP A 66 0.24 -4.89 -15.87
N ILE A 67 -0.18 -5.29 -14.67
CA ILE A 67 0.57 -5.17 -13.42
C ILE A 67 1.16 -6.54 -13.08
N ILE A 68 2.47 -6.61 -12.84
CA ILE A 68 3.19 -7.85 -12.53
C ILE A 68 4.01 -7.66 -11.24
N SER A 69 4.03 -8.67 -10.37
CA SER A 69 4.91 -8.69 -9.19
C SER A 69 6.34 -9.10 -9.58
N ALA A 70 7.34 -8.37 -9.09
CA ALA A 70 8.75 -8.67 -9.31
C ALA A 70 9.31 -9.77 -8.39
N ASP A 71 8.63 -10.08 -7.28
CA ASP A 71 9.07 -11.09 -6.29
C ASP A 71 8.87 -12.54 -6.78
N ASP A 72 8.55 -12.71 -8.05
CA ASP A 72 8.70 -13.96 -8.76
C ASP A 72 10.18 -14.22 -9.04
N ASP A 73 10.87 -14.87 -8.10
CA ASP A 73 12.13 -15.58 -8.34
C ASP A 73 11.94 -16.56 -9.52
N GLN A 74 12.09 -16.08 -10.76
CA GLN A 74 12.21 -16.90 -11.96
C GLN A 74 13.61 -17.48 -12.13
N ASP A 75 14.48 -17.37 -11.12
CA ASP A 75 15.76 -18.05 -11.13
C ASP A 75 15.61 -19.53 -10.72
N ARG A 76 15.27 -20.34 -11.73
CA ARG A 76 15.67 -21.75 -11.80
C ARG A 76 17.19 -21.86 -11.89
N LYS A 77 17.94 -21.43 -10.87
CA LYS A 77 19.29 -21.90 -10.61
C LYS A 77 19.51 -22.00 -9.10
N PHE A 78 19.66 -23.25 -8.67
CA PHE A 78 20.23 -23.66 -7.38
C PHE A 78 21.16 -22.59 -6.78
N SER A 79 20.68 -21.89 -5.75
CA SER A 79 21.57 -21.41 -4.70
C SER A 79 20.85 -21.55 -3.35
N GLN A 80 21.36 -22.47 -2.53
CA GLN A 80 20.99 -22.59 -1.13
C GLN A 80 21.54 -21.34 -0.41
N ARG A 81 20.80 -20.24 -0.41
CA ARG A 81 20.96 -19.20 0.61
C ARG A 81 19.59 -18.83 1.13
N SER A 82 19.35 -19.27 2.35
CA SER A 82 18.19 -18.95 3.16
C SER A 82 18.05 -17.43 3.28
N LYS A 83 17.24 -16.81 2.42
CA LYS A 83 16.56 -15.56 2.75
C LYS A 83 15.40 -15.93 3.66
N ARG A 84 15.56 -15.66 4.96
CA ARG A 84 14.49 -15.77 5.95
C ARG A 84 13.57 -14.57 5.77
N TYR A 85 12.63 -14.65 4.85
CA TYR A 85 11.42 -13.86 4.96
C TYR A 85 10.59 -14.45 6.11
N GLY A 86 10.01 -13.58 6.95
CA GLY A 86 9.27 -13.95 8.15
C GLY A 86 8.09 -14.90 7.86
N PRO A 87 7.44 -15.45 8.91
CA PRO A 87 6.53 -16.60 8.80
C PRO A 87 5.22 -16.36 8.01
N HIS A 88 5.02 -15.19 7.41
CA HIS A 88 3.75 -14.77 6.80
C HIS A 88 3.66 -15.05 5.28
N SER A 89 4.75 -15.46 4.60
CA SER A 89 4.71 -15.96 3.21
C SER A 89 4.06 -17.36 3.06
N SER A 90 3.35 -17.85 4.07
CA SER A 90 2.84 -19.23 4.12
C SER A 90 1.38 -19.42 3.69
N LEU A 91 0.64 -18.35 3.42
CA LEU A 91 -0.79 -18.43 3.03
C LEU A 91 -1.06 -18.35 1.52
N TYR A 92 -0.08 -17.95 0.71
CA TYR A 92 -0.18 -18.02 -0.74
C TYR A 92 0.83 -19.05 -1.24
N ALA A 93 0.31 -20.17 -1.73
CA ALA A 93 1.10 -21.28 -2.22
C ALA A 93 2.15 -20.81 -3.24
N ARG A 94 3.38 -21.30 -3.05
CA ARG A 94 4.49 -21.19 -4.00
C ARG A 94 4.02 -21.34 -5.45
N GLY A 95 4.24 -20.30 -6.26
CA GLY A 95 4.64 -20.49 -7.66
C GLY A 95 3.68 -20.08 -8.78
N ALA A 96 2.68 -19.22 -8.54
CA ALA A 96 1.94 -18.58 -9.63
C ALA A 96 2.28 -17.09 -9.69
N PRO A 97 2.76 -16.57 -10.84
CA PRO A 97 3.10 -15.17 -10.97
C PRO A 97 1.87 -14.30 -10.81
N PHE A 98 1.95 -13.24 -10.00
CA PHE A 98 0.87 -12.27 -9.93
C PHE A 98 0.84 -11.47 -11.24
N LYS A 99 -0.30 -11.52 -11.92
CA LYS A 99 -0.58 -10.69 -13.07
C LYS A 99 -2.03 -10.22 -13.03
N ALA A 100 -2.23 -8.90 -13.14
CA ALA A 100 -3.54 -8.30 -13.20
C ALA A 100 -3.59 -7.21 -14.28
N GLN A 101 -4.79 -6.85 -14.73
CA GLN A 101 -4.99 -5.74 -15.67
C GLN A 101 -5.68 -4.58 -14.99
N ILE A 102 -5.17 -3.37 -15.20
CA ILE A 102 -5.75 -2.14 -14.71
C ILE A 102 -5.98 -1.16 -15.86
N HIS A 103 -7.07 -0.39 -15.80
CA HIS A 103 -7.31 0.69 -16.75
C HIS A 103 -6.19 1.73 -16.64
N LEU A 104 -5.51 2.01 -17.75
CA LEU A 104 -4.36 2.92 -17.80
C LEU A 104 -4.75 4.31 -17.28
N ASP A 105 -5.92 4.79 -17.67
CA ASP A 105 -6.42 6.09 -17.25
C ASP A 105 -6.72 6.16 -15.76
N LEU A 106 -7.13 5.05 -15.16
CA LEU A 106 -7.37 4.96 -13.72
C LEU A 106 -6.05 5.03 -12.95
N LEU A 107 -5.03 4.29 -13.39
CA LEU A 107 -3.69 4.32 -12.78
C LEU A 107 -3.05 5.71 -12.90
N CYS A 108 -3.12 6.32 -14.08
CA CYS A 108 -2.59 7.67 -14.36
C CYS A 108 -3.41 8.80 -13.70
N PHE A 109 -4.66 8.55 -13.36
CA PHE A 109 -5.48 9.51 -12.63
C PHE A 109 -4.95 9.73 -11.21
N PHE A 110 -4.54 8.66 -10.52
CA PHE A 110 -4.08 8.73 -9.12
C PHE A 110 -2.58 8.93 -8.94
N SER A 111 -1.79 8.76 -9.99
CA SER A 111 -0.34 8.87 -9.91
C SER A 111 0.19 9.77 -11.02
N PRO A 112 0.65 10.99 -10.70
CA PRO A 112 1.37 11.85 -11.61
C PRO A 112 2.60 11.15 -12.21
N TYR A 113 3.29 10.34 -11.40
CA TYR A 113 4.39 9.50 -11.83
C TYR A 113 3.97 8.55 -12.96
N HIS A 114 2.93 7.73 -12.78
CA HIS A 114 2.46 6.81 -13.82
C HIS A 114 1.95 7.55 -15.06
N ARG A 115 1.31 8.71 -14.89
CA ARG A 115 0.92 9.56 -16.02
C ARG A 115 2.13 9.99 -16.83
N ALA A 116 3.19 10.45 -16.18
CA ALA A 116 4.42 10.84 -16.86
C ALA A 116 5.09 9.63 -17.53
N ALA A 117 5.22 8.50 -16.82
CA ALA A 117 5.88 7.30 -17.32
C ALA A 117 5.14 6.65 -18.51
N LEU A 118 3.82 6.50 -18.39
CA LEU A 118 3.01 5.67 -19.31
C LEU A 118 2.30 6.46 -20.41
N LYS A 119 2.11 7.78 -20.23
CA LYS A 119 1.53 8.67 -21.24
C LYS A 119 2.49 9.76 -21.72
N GLY A 120 3.71 9.79 -21.18
CA GLY A 120 4.74 10.75 -21.56
C GLY A 120 5.61 10.26 -22.71
N VAL A 121 6.84 10.77 -22.73
CA VAL A 121 7.83 10.53 -23.80
C VAL A 121 8.83 9.41 -23.46
N PHE A 122 8.64 8.76 -22.32
CA PHE A 122 9.53 7.71 -21.85
C PHE A 122 9.30 6.39 -22.60
N LEU A 123 10.28 5.49 -22.55
CA LEU A 123 10.18 4.18 -23.20
C LEU A 123 9.06 3.35 -22.58
N GLU A 124 8.82 3.54 -21.28
CA GLU A 124 7.74 2.98 -20.48
C GLU A 124 6.36 3.18 -21.11
N ALA A 125 6.13 4.29 -21.82
CA ALA A 125 4.89 4.55 -22.56
C ALA A 125 4.68 3.59 -23.75
N GLN A 126 5.74 2.94 -24.23
CA GLN A 126 5.68 1.90 -25.27
C GLN A 126 5.45 0.51 -24.69
N HIS A 127 5.57 0.35 -23.36
CA HIS A 127 5.35 -0.92 -22.66
C HIS A 127 3.93 -1.00 -22.12
N ASN A 128 3.25 -2.12 -22.39
CA ASN A 128 1.93 -2.39 -21.81
C ASN A 128 2.03 -3.12 -20.46
N THR A 129 3.07 -2.85 -19.68
CA THR A 129 3.34 -3.55 -18.43
C THR A 129 4.05 -2.65 -17.43
N VAL A 130 3.61 -2.72 -16.16
CA VAL A 130 4.29 -2.16 -14.99
C VAL A 130 4.67 -3.31 -14.07
N ILE A 131 5.95 -3.34 -13.67
CA ILE A 131 6.48 -4.32 -12.73
C ILE A 131 6.56 -3.64 -11.36
N LEU A 132 5.93 -4.23 -10.34
CA LEU A 132 5.94 -3.75 -8.96
C LEU A 132 6.85 -4.64 -8.12
N GLU A 133 7.85 -4.02 -7.46
CA GLU A 133 8.81 -4.67 -6.56
C GLU A 133 8.17 -5.00 -5.20
N MET A 134 7.09 -5.79 -5.23
CA MET A 134 6.25 -6.11 -4.08
C MET A 134 5.70 -7.51 -4.19
N ASP A 135 5.30 -8.08 -3.04
CA ASP A 135 4.69 -9.41 -3.04
C ASP A 135 3.33 -9.42 -3.78
N PRO A 136 2.87 -10.60 -4.26
CA PRO A 136 1.57 -10.77 -4.91
C PRO A 136 0.37 -10.23 -4.14
N VAL A 137 0.39 -10.30 -2.80
CA VAL A 137 -0.72 -9.88 -1.93
C VAL A 137 -0.83 -8.37 -1.96
N CYS A 138 0.29 -7.68 -1.83
CA CYS A 138 0.30 -6.23 -1.88
C CYS A 138 -0.05 -5.71 -3.28
N CYS A 139 0.35 -6.43 -4.35
CA CYS A 139 -0.07 -6.10 -5.72
C CYS A 139 -1.59 -6.26 -5.92
N ASP A 140 -2.20 -7.30 -5.34
CA ASP A 140 -3.65 -7.51 -5.36
C ASP A 140 -4.39 -6.38 -4.62
N ILE A 141 -3.90 -5.99 -3.43
CA ILE A 141 -4.45 -4.85 -2.68
C ILE A 141 -4.34 -3.56 -3.50
N PHE A 142 -3.18 -3.30 -4.13
CA PHE A 142 -2.97 -2.13 -4.97
C PHE A 142 -4.00 -2.04 -6.11
N VAL A 143 -4.22 -3.14 -6.83
CA VAL A 143 -5.18 -3.19 -7.93
C VAL A 143 -6.61 -3.02 -7.43
N LYS A 144 -7.00 -3.75 -6.37
CA LYS A 144 -8.33 -3.65 -5.77
C LYS A 144 -8.63 -2.24 -5.27
N TRP A 145 -7.65 -1.60 -4.65
CA TRP A 145 -7.80 -0.23 -4.17
C TRP A 145 -8.14 0.72 -5.31
N HIS A 146 -7.50 0.63 -6.48
CA HIS A 146 -7.80 1.51 -7.62
C HIS A 146 -9.26 1.44 -8.08
N TYR A 147 -9.90 0.29 -7.98
CA TYR A 147 -11.29 0.12 -8.39
C TYR A 147 -12.29 0.44 -7.27
N THR A 148 -11.93 0.18 -6.02
CA THR A 148 -12.88 0.20 -4.89
C THR A 148 -12.67 1.34 -3.91
N GLY A 149 -11.51 2.00 -3.95
CA GLY A 149 -11.04 2.94 -2.93
C GLY A 149 -10.76 2.30 -1.57
N CYS A 150 -10.90 0.97 -1.44
CA CYS A 150 -10.80 0.27 -0.17
C CYS A 150 -9.41 -0.32 0.03
N VAL A 151 -8.77 0.05 1.14
CA VAL A 151 -7.59 -0.65 1.67
C VAL A 151 -8.09 -1.58 2.79
N PRO A 152 -7.79 -2.88 2.75
CA PRO A 152 -8.23 -3.80 3.80
C PRO A 152 -7.49 -3.54 5.12
N ASN A 153 -8.12 -3.92 6.24
CA ASN A 153 -7.50 -3.96 7.56
C ASN A 153 -6.69 -5.26 7.71
N ASP A 154 -5.67 -5.42 6.86
CA ASP A 154 -4.83 -6.60 6.76
C ASP A 154 -3.49 -6.41 7.51
N ASP A 155 -2.49 -7.24 7.17
CA ASP A 155 -1.14 -7.21 7.69
C ASP A 155 -0.52 -5.79 7.62
N PRO A 156 -0.17 -5.17 8.77
CA PRO A 156 0.45 -3.86 8.79
C PRO A 156 1.76 -3.77 8.00
N TRP A 157 2.51 -4.88 7.85
CA TRP A 157 3.74 -4.88 7.06
C TRP A 157 3.45 -4.77 5.56
N ALA A 158 2.40 -5.43 5.07
CA ALA A 158 1.90 -5.25 3.71
C ALA A 158 1.46 -3.80 3.46
N LEU A 159 0.80 -3.18 4.46
CA LEU A 159 0.44 -1.77 4.40
C LEU A 159 1.67 -0.85 4.34
N CYS A 160 2.74 -1.14 5.09
CA CYS A 160 3.99 -0.39 5.01
C CYS A 160 4.65 -0.51 3.63
N GLN A 161 4.71 -1.72 3.06
CA GLN A 161 5.27 -1.91 1.72
C GLN A 161 4.46 -1.15 0.65
N LEU A 162 3.13 -1.25 0.72
CA LEU A 162 2.23 -0.52 -0.18
C LEU A 162 2.37 1.00 0.00
N TYR A 163 2.62 1.48 1.22
CA TYR A 163 2.85 2.90 1.48
C TYR A 163 4.14 3.38 0.80
N ILE A 164 5.23 2.62 0.88
CA ILE A 164 6.51 2.96 0.23
C ILE A 164 6.31 3.07 -1.29
N LEU A 165 5.59 2.13 -1.91
CA LEU A 165 5.24 2.22 -3.33
C LEU A 165 4.40 3.47 -3.62
N ALA A 166 3.38 3.74 -2.79
CA ALA A 166 2.51 4.90 -2.97
C ALA A 166 3.28 6.23 -2.86
N ASP A 167 4.30 6.29 -2.01
CA ASP A 167 5.21 7.43 -1.87
C ASP A 167 6.08 7.60 -3.13
N GLN A 168 6.73 6.52 -3.57
CA GLN A 168 7.58 6.50 -4.78
C GLN A 168 6.81 6.88 -6.05
N ASN A 169 5.55 6.47 -6.14
CA ASN A 169 4.71 6.70 -7.31
C ASN A 169 3.82 7.95 -7.17
N GLU A 170 4.09 8.81 -6.18
CA GLU A 170 3.36 10.05 -5.93
C GLU A 170 1.82 9.87 -5.81
N ASN A 171 1.39 8.73 -5.27
CA ASN A 171 -0.02 8.41 -5.08
C ASN A 171 -0.51 8.85 -3.69
N LEU A 172 -0.78 10.15 -3.57
CA LEU A 172 -1.24 10.78 -2.33
C LEU A 172 -2.53 10.14 -1.79
N ALA A 173 -3.46 9.82 -2.68
CA ALA A 173 -4.75 9.26 -2.28
C ALA A 173 -4.59 7.86 -1.63
N LEU A 174 -3.68 7.04 -2.18
CA LEU A 174 -3.34 5.74 -1.61
C LEU A 174 -2.61 5.89 -0.27
N ARG A 175 -1.63 6.80 -0.17
CA ARG A 175 -0.93 7.07 1.11
C ARG A 175 -1.90 7.44 2.23
N ARG A 176 -2.89 8.30 1.96
CA ARG A 176 -3.95 8.66 2.92
C ARG A 176 -4.79 7.44 3.32
N ALA A 177 -5.27 6.66 2.34
CA ALA A 177 -6.07 5.47 2.62
C ALA A 177 -5.33 4.42 3.47
N ILE A 178 -4.02 4.23 3.21
CA ILE A 178 -3.18 3.32 4.00
C ILE A 178 -2.97 3.83 5.42
N LEU A 179 -2.67 5.13 5.60
CA LEU A 179 -2.47 5.70 6.93
C LEU A 179 -3.71 5.59 7.81
N THR A 180 -4.90 5.73 7.21
CA THR A 180 -6.15 5.42 7.90
C THR A 180 -6.14 4.01 8.49
N GLN A 181 -5.75 3.00 7.70
CA GLN A 181 -5.71 1.63 8.20
C GLN A 181 -4.59 1.37 9.19
N ILE A 182 -3.39 1.92 8.97
CA ILE A 182 -2.27 1.84 9.92
C ILE A 182 -2.67 2.36 11.31
N VAL A 183 -3.41 3.48 11.35
CA VAL A 183 -3.93 4.05 12.60
C VAL A 183 -5.05 3.19 13.19
N ASN A 184 -5.99 2.71 12.37
CA ASN A 184 -7.10 1.86 12.82
C ASN A 184 -6.60 0.54 13.46
N VAL A 185 -5.61 -0.11 12.84
CA VAL A 185 -4.99 -1.34 13.38
C VAL A 185 -3.99 -1.06 14.49
N ASN A 186 -3.81 0.21 14.90
CA ASN A 186 -2.99 0.59 16.03
C ASN A 186 -1.52 0.13 15.87
N PHE A 187 -1.01 0.13 14.64
CA PHE A 187 0.30 -0.44 14.31
C PHE A 187 1.41 0.18 15.16
N ALA A 188 2.18 -0.65 15.84
CA ALA A 188 3.29 -0.26 16.70
C ALA A 188 4.41 -1.31 16.57
N PRO A 189 5.29 -1.17 15.58
CA PRO A 189 6.35 -2.16 15.35
C PRO A 189 7.44 -2.07 16.41
N ASP A 190 8.14 -3.19 16.65
CA ASP A 190 9.32 -3.23 17.52
C ASP A 190 10.48 -2.50 16.82
N LEU A 191 11.08 -1.52 17.50
CA LEU A 191 12.23 -0.77 16.97
C LEU A 191 13.51 -1.61 16.85
N ASN A 192 13.55 -2.77 17.51
CA ASN A 192 14.64 -3.73 17.36
C ASN A 192 14.42 -4.73 16.21
N ASP A 193 13.28 -4.67 15.50
CA ASP A 193 13.03 -5.49 14.31
C ASP A 193 13.73 -4.88 13.08
N SER A 194 14.45 -5.73 12.34
CA SER A 194 15.08 -5.37 11.07
C SER A 194 14.09 -4.85 10.02
N ASN A 195 12.85 -5.33 10.02
CA ASN A 195 11.80 -4.86 9.11
C ASN A 195 11.42 -3.41 9.42
N THR A 196 11.41 -3.02 10.70
CA THR A 196 11.16 -1.63 11.11
C THR A 196 12.25 -0.73 10.57
N ALA A 197 13.52 -1.12 10.76
CA ALA A 197 14.66 -0.38 10.23
C ALA A 197 14.57 -0.25 8.70
N ALA A 198 14.23 -1.33 7.99
CA ALA A 198 14.09 -1.34 6.53
C ALA A 198 12.97 -0.40 6.05
N VAL A 199 11.81 -0.39 6.71
CA VAL A 199 10.69 0.51 6.39
C VAL A 199 11.11 1.96 6.59
N VAL A 200 11.67 2.30 7.76
CA VAL A 200 12.10 3.68 8.06
C VAL A 200 13.20 4.14 7.09
N SER A 201 14.12 3.26 6.70
CA SER A 201 15.19 3.57 5.76
C SER A 201 14.70 3.82 4.33
N SER A 202 13.52 3.30 3.99
CA SER A 202 12.92 3.43 2.66
C SER A 202 12.03 4.67 2.52
N LEU A 203 11.87 5.44 3.60
CA LEU A 203 10.97 6.59 3.66
C LEU A 203 11.74 7.90 3.84
N PRO A 204 11.24 9.02 3.30
CA PRO A 204 11.72 10.34 3.66
C PRO A 204 11.60 10.58 5.18
N GLU A 205 12.55 11.33 5.76
CA GLU A 205 12.59 11.64 7.19
C GLU A 205 11.27 12.21 7.73
N ASN A 206 10.62 13.07 6.93
CA ASN A 206 9.37 13.75 7.28
C ASN A 206 8.13 13.13 6.62
N SER A 207 8.24 11.89 6.12
CA SER A 207 7.07 11.19 5.60
C SER A 207 6.00 11.05 6.68
N ALA A 208 4.73 11.02 6.26
CA ALA A 208 3.63 10.88 7.21
C ALA A 208 3.70 9.56 8.01
N LEU A 209 4.14 8.47 7.39
CA LEU A 209 4.36 7.20 8.08
C LEU A 209 5.52 7.31 9.09
N THR A 210 6.63 7.98 8.75
CA THR A 210 7.74 8.21 9.68
C THR A 210 7.27 9.00 10.91
N ARG A 211 6.50 10.08 10.70
CA ARG A 211 5.90 10.86 11.80
C ARG A 211 4.96 10.02 12.67
N TYR A 212 4.11 9.19 12.07
CA TYR A 212 3.25 8.26 12.81
C TYR A 212 4.08 7.30 13.69
N LEU A 213 5.14 6.69 13.14
CA LEU A 213 5.97 5.76 13.89
C LEU A 213 6.69 6.45 15.07
N LEU A 214 7.18 7.68 14.89
CA LEU A 214 7.79 8.48 15.94
C LEU A 214 6.80 8.80 17.07
N ASP A 215 5.62 9.31 16.74
CA ASP A 215 4.58 9.64 17.71
C ASP A 215 4.07 8.38 18.42
N ARG A 216 3.76 7.33 17.67
CA ARG A 216 3.29 6.07 18.22
C ARG A 216 4.28 5.51 19.23
N THR A 217 5.57 5.49 18.88
CA THR A 217 6.62 5.00 19.78
C THR A 217 6.76 5.91 20.99
N SER A 218 6.91 7.22 20.80
CA SER A 218 7.16 8.16 21.90
C SER A 218 6.01 8.20 22.93
N TYR A 219 4.76 8.11 22.48
CA TYR A 219 3.59 8.15 23.36
C TYR A 219 3.20 6.78 23.96
N HIS A 220 3.42 5.67 23.24
CA HIS A 220 2.96 4.35 23.70
C HIS A 220 4.05 3.43 24.23
N GLN A 221 5.34 3.72 23.98
CA GLN A 221 6.40 2.88 24.51
C GLN A 221 6.56 3.10 26.03
N ARG A 222 6.36 2.02 26.79
CA ARG A 222 6.38 2.04 28.27
C ARG A 222 7.72 1.61 28.88
N ALA A 223 8.65 1.12 28.06
CA ALA A 223 9.96 0.68 28.53
C ALA A 223 10.88 1.86 28.89
N GLU A 224 11.63 1.73 30.00
CA GLU A 224 12.65 2.70 30.42
C GLU A 224 13.84 2.74 29.46
N THR A 225 14.13 1.60 28.81
CA THR A 225 15.19 1.46 27.80
C THR A 225 14.59 1.01 26.48
N ILE A 226 14.92 1.72 25.40
CA ILE A 226 14.52 1.35 24.04
C ILE A 226 15.72 0.71 23.36
N GLN A 227 15.59 -0.57 23.03
CA GLN A 227 16.52 -1.23 22.11
C GLN A 227 16.12 -0.85 20.69
N ILE A 228 17.09 -0.38 19.91
CA ILE A 228 16.89 0.06 18.53
C ILE A 228 17.82 -0.77 17.66
N HIS A 229 17.29 -1.27 16.56
CA HIS A 229 18.06 -2.01 15.57
C HIS A 229 19.23 -1.18 15.05
N THR A 230 20.38 -1.80 14.80
CA THR A 230 21.61 -1.08 14.41
C THR A 230 21.50 -0.34 13.09
N ASP A 231 20.65 -0.83 12.20
CA ASP A 231 20.45 -0.29 10.86
C ASP A 231 19.38 0.81 10.81
N MET A 232 18.85 1.23 11.97
CA MET A 232 17.89 2.32 12.04
C MET A 232 18.55 3.65 11.62
N PRO A 233 17.93 4.46 10.76
CA PRO A 233 18.48 5.76 10.37
C PRO A 233 18.77 6.66 11.58
N VAL A 234 19.92 7.34 11.56
CA VAL A 234 20.42 8.13 12.69
C VAL A 234 19.45 9.25 13.03
N GLU A 235 18.94 9.93 12.00
CA GLU A 235 18.01 11.05 12.10
C GLU A 235 16.70 10.64 12.77
N PHE A 236 16.21 9.42 12.48
CA PHE A 236 15.04 8.86 13.15
C PHE A 236 15.30 8.63 14.64
N VAL A 237 16.45 8.04 14.97
CA VAL A 237 16.85 7.74 16.36
C VAL A 237 17.04 9.03 17.18
N GLU A 238 17.69 10.04 16.60
CA GLU A 238 17.89 11.33 17.24
C GLU A 238 16.56 12.04 17.50
N THR A 239 15.68 12.08 16.49
CA THR A 239 14.34 12.66 16.64
C THR A 239 13.53 11.95 17.72
N LEU A 240 13.57 10.62 17.74
CA LEU A 240 12.88 9.82 18.76
C LEU A 240 13.41 10.12 20.17
N LYS A 241 14.74 10.22 20.35
CA LYS A 241 15.35 10.58 21.63
C LYS A 241 14.89 11.96 22.12
N GLU A 242 14.79 12.93 21.24
CA GLU A 242 14.28 14.27 21.59
C GLU A 242 12.79 14.25 21.96
N LEU A 243 11.98 13.45 21.27
CA LEU A 243 10.56 13.30 21.60
C LEU A 243 10.34 12.65 22.97
N ILE A 244 11.14 11.64 23.32
CA ILE A 244 11.01 10.92 24.61
C ILE A 244 11.42 11.79 25.81
N LYS A 245 12.35 12.74 25.62
CA LYS A 245 12.75 13.69 26.66
C LYS A 245 11.61 14.62 27.08
N LYS A 246 10.63 14.86 26.20
CA LYS A 246 9.51 15.76 26.49
C LYS A 246 8.61 15.15 27.56
N PRO A 247 8.09 15.96 28.51
CA PRO A 247 7.16 15.46 29.51
C PRO A 247 5.93 14.88 28.81
N ARG A 248 5.59 13.64 29.13
CA ARG A 248 4.39 13.00 28.60
C ARG A 248 3.18 13.67 29.22
N HIS A 249 2.44 14.46 28.44
CA HIS A 249 1.08 14.79 28.80
C HIS A 249 0.27 13.48 28.67
N TRP A 250 -0.48 13.14 29.71
CA TRP A 250 -1.09 11.83 29.93
C TRP A 250 -2.04 11.40 28.78
N LEU A 251 -2.38 10.11 28.77
CA LEU A 251 -3.15 9.31 27.79
C LEU A 251 -4.35 9.95 27.06
N ASP A 252 -4.88 11.08 27.54
CA ASP A 252 -6.10 11.69 27.01
C ASP A 252 -5.88 12.48 25.71
N ASP A 253 -4.62 12.78 25.36
CA ASP A 253 -4.29 13.53 24.14
C ASP A 253 -3.21 12.85 23.27
N CYS A 254 -3.33 11.52 22.99
CA CYS A 254 -2.43 10.95 21.97
C CYS A 254 -2.72 11.60 20.61
N PRO A 255 -1.70 12.11 19.90
CA PRO A 255 -1.87 12.55 18.52
C PRO A 255 -2.09 11.37 17.55
N CYS A 256 -1.78 10.15 17.98
CA CYS A 256 -1.68 8.96 17.16
C CYS A 256 -2.96 8.09 17.09
N CYS A 257 -3.73 8.05 18.18
CA CYS A 257 -4.86 7.11 18.34
C CYS A 257 -6.13 7.72 17.78
N ASN A 258 -6.81 7.00 16.87
CA ASN A 258 -8.09 7.42 16.28
C ASN A 258 -8.04 8.81 15.58
N LYS A 259 -6.84 9.30 15.25
CA LYS A 259 -6.60 10.60 14.61
C LYS A 259 -5.79 10.44 13.31
N PRO A 260 -6.26 9.66 12.30
CA PRO A 260 -5.49 9.43 11.08
C PRO A 260 -5.23 10.71 10.28
N CYS A 261 -6.12 11.69 10.36
CA CYS A 261 -5.93 12.98 9.69
C CYS A 261 -4.68 13.74 10.16
N ASN A 262 -4.17 13.51 11.38
CA ASN A 262 -2.88 14.08 11.81
C ASN A 262 -1.71 13.59 10.92
N TYR A 263 -1.85 12.43 10.29
CA TYR A 263 -0.82 11.87 9.42
C TYR A 263 -1.19 12.02 7.95
N HIS A 264 -2.46 12.16 7.60
CA HIS A 264 -2.82 12.52 6.23
C HIS A 264 -2.18 13.84 5.81
N GLU A 265 -1.52 13.83 4.65
CA GLU A 265 -0.88 15.01 4.11
C GLU A 265 -1.94 15.93 3.51
N HIS A 266 -2.50 16.85 4.31
CA HIS A 266 -3.42 17.88 3.86
C HIS A 266 -2.69 19.20 3.60
N ASN A 267 -2.94 19.81 2.45
CA ASN A 267 -2.34 21.10 2.11
C ASN A 267 -3.14 22.28 2.72
N THR A 268 -4.46 22.14 2.80
CA THR A 268 -5.36 23.17 3.34
C THR A 268 -6.50 22.54 4.14
N VAL A 269 -7.21 23.36 4.92
CA VAL A 269 -8.44 22.94 5.62
C VAL A 269 -9.52 22.57 4.61
N GLU A 270 -9.58 23.26 3.47
CA GLU A 270 -10.51 22.96 2.37
C GLU A 270 -10.21 21.60 1.74
N ASP A 271 -8.93 21.27 1.50
CA ASP A 271 -8.52 19.94 1.04
C ASP A 271 -8.89 18.86 2.07
N TRP A 272 -8.68 19.10 3.37
CA TRP A 272 -9.17 18.18 4.41
C TRP A 272 -10.70 18.02 4.38
N LYS A 273 -11.46 19.11 4.21
CA LYS A 273 -12.92 19.05 4.15
C LYS A 273 -13.40 18.14 3.01
N LEU A 274 -12.82 18.31 1.83
CA LEU A 274 -13.16 17.54 0.63
C LEU A 274 -12.69 16.08 0.71
N SER A 275 -11.57 15.83 1.40
CA SER A 275 -10.94 14.51 1.41
C SER A 275 -11.20 13.65 2.65
N CYS A 276 -11.67 14.22 3.75
CA CYS A 276 -11.80 13.52 5.05
C CYS A 276 -13.03 13.95 5.88
N ALA A 277 -13.44 15.22 5.84
CA ALA A 277 -14.54 15.67 6.71
C ALA A 277 -15.89 15.06 6.33
N GLU A 278 -16.16 14.92 5.03
CA GLU A 278 -17.41 14.30 4.55
C GLU A 278 -17.49 12.79 4.84
N SER A 279 -16.39 12.14 5.23
CA SER A 279 -16.38 10.74 5.65
C SER A 279 -17.02 10.53 7.02
N GLY A 280 -17.17 11.59 7.82
CA GLY A 280 -17.75 11.55 9.17
C GLY A 280 -16.93 10.81 10.24
N SER A 281 -15.81 10.19 9.86
CA SER A 281 -15.11 9.23 10.73
C SER A 281 -13.99 9.84 11.58
N TYR A 282 -13.37 10.95 11.17
CA TYR A 282 -12.14 11.42 11.80
C TYR A 282 -12.11 12.94 12.04
N PRO A 283 -11.57 13.40 13.19
CA PRO A 283 -11.47 14.81 13.51
C PRO A 283 -10.51 15.53 12.56
N MET A 284 -10.65 16.86 12.49
CA MET A 284 -9.70 17.72 11.79
C MET A 284 -8.29 17.53 12.35
N PRO A 285 -7.24 17.53 11.51
CA PRO A 285 -5.88 17.47 12.01
C PRO A 285 -5.58 18.64 12.96
N GLU A 286 -4.80 18.36 13.98
CA GLU A 286 -4.31 19.40 14.88
C GLU A 286 -3.38 20.37 14.13
N PRO A 287 -3.28 21.66 14.53
CA PRO A 287 -2.48 22.65 13.82
C PRO A 287 -1.01 22.27 13.60
N ALA A 288 -0.41 21.52 14.54
CA ALA A 288 0.96 21.04 14.44
C ALA A 288 1.17 19.97 13.35
N TYR A 289 0.08 19.38 12.84
CA TYR A 289 0.06 18.28 11.89
C TYR A 289 -0.44 18.68 10.50
N LEU A 290 -0.99 19.89 10.37
CA LEU A 290 -1.18 20.51 9.06
C LEU A 290 0.19 20.80 8.45
N ARG A 291 0.36 20.52 7.15
CA ARG A 291 1.53 21.04 6.43
C ARG A 291 1.37 22.56 6.38
N ALA A 292 2.00 23.25 7.33
CA ALA A 292 2.28 24.66 7.16
C ALA A 292 3.03 24.78 5.83
N GLU A 293 2.58 25.66 4.96
CA GLU A 293 3.28 26.02 3.72
C GLU A 293 4.77 26.21 4.07
N ILE A 294 5.62 25.28 3.60
CA ILE A 294 7.07 25.45 3.57
C ILE A 294 7.37 26.32 2.34
#